data_AF-A0A7M2XQJ9-F1
#
_entry.id   AF-A0A7M2XQJ9-F1
#
_cell.length_a   1.000
_cell.length_b   1.000
_cell.length_c   1.000
_cell.angle_alpha   90.00
_cell.angle_beta   90.00
_cell.angle_gamma   90.00
#
_symmetry.space_group_name_H-M   'P 1'
#
loop_
_entity.id
_entity.type
_entity.pdbx_description
1 polymer ?
#
loop_
_entity_poly.entity_id
_entity_poly.type
_entity_poly.pdbx_seq_one_letter_code
_entity_poly.pdbx_strand_id
1 'polypeptide(L)'
;MTAGGVSTYEKWVLALRTWQKDPTYDLGDLPALTVDSLPPSAYERLMSHFGRAQAALMELWTTRFLRDWGAARSTHDQMRVLVDLRALLGRRLQLARHPGLPQEFRDALEHAVGSDIRRMQDDLEKETTRAVAGAHSQRNEQERMLHLLRSNSLTAILEPGFPLGSLFTPGTNPAPSTTPLAPASPAPLPPAAGAGQIRRRSIVLDLGEQH
;
A
#
# COMPACT_ATOMS: atom_id res chain seq x y z
N MET A 1 10.10 -26.17 -38.39
CA MET A 1 9.04 -25.17 -38.18
C MET A 1 8.55 -25.32 -36.74
N THR A 2 9.06 -24.52 -35.81
CA THR A 2 8.51 -24.45 -34.45
C THR A 2 7.67 -23.18 -34.37
N ALA A 3 6.38 -23.35 -34.07
CA ALA A 3 5.41 -22.28 -33.99
C ALA A 3 5.85 -21.22 -32.96
N GLY A 4 5.82 -19.95 -33.37
CA GLY A 4 6.31 -18.80 -32.61
C GLY A 4 5.47 -18.49 -31.38
N GLY A 5 5.77 -19.17 -30.27
CA GLY A 5 5.34 -18.76 -28.94
C GLY A 5 6.28 -17.68 -28.39
N VAL A 6 5.71 -16.61 -27.82
CA VAL A 6 6.47 -15.56 -27.12
C VAL A 6 7.23 -16.20 -25.96
N SER A 7 8.55 -16.05 -25.94
CA SER A 7 9.42 -16.61 -24.90
C SER A 7 9.16 -15.96 -23.53
N THR A 8 9.57 -16.64 -22.44
CA THR A 8 9.51 -16.10 -21.07
C THR A 8 10.14 -14.71 -20.98
N TYR A 9 11.32 -14.54 -21.59
CA TYR A 9 12.01 -13.25 -21.68
C TYR A 9 11.14 -12.17 -22.35
N GLU A 10 10.57 -12.47 -23.52
CA GLU A 10 9.77 -11.50 -24.28
C GLU A 10 8.50 -11.09 -23.54
N LYS A 11 7.84 -12.03 -22.84
CA LYS A 11 6.67 -11.72 -21.99
C LYS A 11 7.03 -10.72 -20.89
N TRP A 12 8.14 -10.97 -20.18
CA TRP A 12 8.63 -10.07 -19.16
C TRP A 12 9.02 -8.69 -19.69
N VAL A 13 9.78 -8.63 -20.79
CA VAL A 13 10.19 -7.36 -21.39
C VAL A 13 9.00 -6.55 -21.90
N LEU A 14 8.01 -7.22 -22.51
CA LEU A 14 6.79 -6.56 -22.98
C LEU A 14 6.00 -5.99 -21.79
N ALA A 15 5.79 -6.78 -20.73
CA ALA A 15 5.08 -6.33 -19.55
C ALA A 15 5.80 -5.17 -18.85
N LEU A 16 7.13 -5.23 -18.66
CA LEU A 16 7.91 -4.14 -18.07
C LEU A 16 7.84 -2.86 -18.92
N ARG A 17 7.86 -2.98 -20.25
CA ARG A 17 7.72 -1.83 -21.16
C ARG A 17 6.33 -1.22 -21.10
N THR A 18 5.29 -2.05 -20.99
CA THR A 18 3.91 -1.58 -20.85
C THR A 18 3.72 -0.92 -19.49
N TRP A 19 4.17 -1.55 -18.41
CA TRP A 19 4.12 -1.04 -17.05
C TRP A 19 4.91 0.26 -16.87
N GLN A 20 6.05 0.40 -17.56
CA GLN A 20 6.81 1.66 -17.60
C GLN A 20 5.97 2.84 -18.12
N LYS A 21 5.05 2.61 -19.06
CA LYS A 21 4.16 3.64 -19.60
C LYS A 21 2.90 3.81 -18.75
N ASP A 22 2.42 2.71 -18.18
CA ASP A 22 1.23 2.66 -17.36
C ASP A 22 1.47 1.76 -16.13
N PRO A 23 1.83 2.34 -14.96
CA PRO A 23 2.05 1.58 -13.73
C PRO A 23 0.83 0.86 -13.18
N THR A 24 -0.36 1.07 -13.77
CA THR A 24 -1.58 0.33 -13.40
C THR A 24 -1.71 -0.99 -14.13
N TYR A 25 -0.88 -1.24 -15.14
CA TYR A 25 -0.82 -2.49 -15.88
C TYR A 25 -0.61 -3.68 -14.95
N ASP A 26 -1.43 -4.72 -15.13
CA ASP A 26 -1.38 -5.92 -14.32
C ASP A 26 -0.17 -6.79 -14.69
N LEU A 27 0.51 -7.30 -13.66
CA LEU A 27 1.71 -8.14 -13.82
C LEU A 27 1.47 -9.59 -13.39
N GLY A 28 0.29 -9.92 -12.86
CA GLY A 28 0.02 -11.20 -12.18
C GLY A 28 0.13 -12.44 -13.05
N ASP A 29 -0.08 -12.29 -14.36
CA ASP A 29 0.01 -13.40 -15.34
C ASP A 29 1.45 -13.69 -15.82
N LEU A 30 2.46 -13.05 -15.22
CA LEU A 30 3.85 -13.23 -15.66
C LEU A 30 4.43 -14.59 -15.24
N PRO A 31 5.14 -15.27 -16.15
CA PRO A 31 5.76 -16.56 -15.86
C PRO A 31 6.86 -16.44 -14.81
N ALA A 32 7.02 -17.47 -13.98
CA ALA A 32 8.12 -17.53 -13.04
C ALA A 32 9.48 -17.59 -13.74
N LEU A 33 10.43 -16.80 -13.26
CA LEU A 33 11.83 -16.82 -13.62
C LEU A 33 12.56 -17.71 -12.61
N THR A 34 13.13 -18.81 -13.10
CA THR A 34 14.16 -19.56 -12.37
C THR A 34 15.54 -19.14 -12.86
N VAL A 35 16.59 -19.41 -12.09
CA VAL A 35 17.98 -19.10 -12.46
C VAL A 35 18.36 -19.76 -13.80
N ASP A 36 17.86 -20.95 -14.07
CA ASP A 36 18.07 -21.69 -15.33
C ASP A 36 17.10 -21.29 -16.46
N SER A 37 16.14 -20.39 -16.22
CA SER A 37 15.12 -20.02 -17.22
C SER A 37 15.69 -19.21 -18.38
N LEU A 38 16.85 -18.57 -18.20
CA LEU A 38 17.44 -17.65 -19.16
C LEU A 38 18.96 -17.82 -19.20
N PRO A 39 19.60 -17.66 -20.39
CA PRO A 39 21.04 -17.54 -20.43
C PRO A 39 21.51 -16.28 -19.68
N PRO A 40 22.72 -16.26 -19.10
CA PRO A 40 23.20 -15.17 -18.24
C PRO A 40 23.05 -13.77 -18.86
N SER A 41 23.38 -13.63 -20.14
CA SER A 41 23.28 -12.35 -20.85
C SER A 41 21.83 -11.87 -21.08
N ALA A 42 20.86 -12.78 -21.21
CA ALA A 42 19.45 -12.42 -21.28
C ALA A 42 18.92 -12.01 -19.90
N TYR A 43 19.43 -12.64 -18.84
CA TYR A 43 19.12 -12.29 -17.47
C TYR A 43 19.59 -10.87 -17.12
N GLU A 44 20.84 -10.51 -17.43
CA GLU A 44 21.37 -9.15 -17.23
C GLU A 44 20.57 -8.07 -17.96
N ARG A 45 20.17 -8.35 -19.21
CA ARG A 45 19.31 -7.45 -20.00
C ARG A 45 17.94 -7.30 -19.36
N LEU A 46 17.36 -8.40 -18.87
CA LEU A 46 16.09 -8.36 -18.18
C LEU A 46 16.18 -7.51 -16.90
N MET A 47 17.22 -7.67 -16.09
CA MET A 47 17.46 -6.83 -14.92
C MET A 47 17.63 -5.35 -15.28
N SER A 48 18.26 -5.06 -16.42
CA SER A 48 18.31 -3.69 -16.96
C SER A 48 16.92 -3.15 -17.31
N HIS A 49 16.01 -3.98 -17.85
CA HIS A 49 14.61 -3.59 -18.06
C HIS A 49 13.87 -3.32 -16.75
N PHE A 50 14.10 -4.10 -15.70
CA PHE A 50 13.56 -3.84 -14.36
C PHE A 50 14.02 -2.50 -13.80
N GLY A 51 15.33 -2.22 -13.85
CA GLY A 51 15.89 -0.96 -13.38
C GLY A 51 15.28 0.25 -14.13
N ARG A 52 15.12 0.14 -15.44
CA ARG A 52 14.48 1.19 -16.26
C ARG A 52 13.01 1.40 -15.92
N ALA A 53 12.27 0.32 -15.69
CA ALA A 53 10.87 0.41 -15.27
C ALA A 53 10.75 1.12 -13.91
N GLN A 54 11.55 0.69 -12.92
CA GLN A 54 11.62 1.28 -11.59
C GLN A 54 11.98 2.78 -11.64
N ALA A 55 12.99 3.15 -12.45
CA ALA A 55 13.40 4.53 -12.63
C ALA A 55 12.30 5.41 -13.25
N ALA A 56 11.60 4.90 -14.26
CA ALA A 56 10.51 5.64 -14.91
C ALA A 56 9.33 5.90 -13.96
N LEU A 57 9.00 4.94 -13.08
CA LEU A 57 7.98 5.18 -12.05
C LEU A 57 8.44 6.26 -11.06
N MET A 58 9.72 6.29 -10.68
CA MET A 58 10.25 7.33 -9.80
C MET A 58 10.30 8.73 -10.46
N GLU A 59 10.55 8.79 -11.76
CA GLU A 59 10.44 10.02 -12.55
C GLU A 59 8.99 10.52 -12.58
N LEU A 60 8.02 9.62 -12.82
CA LEU A 60 6.59 9.93 -12.75
C LEU A 60 6.20 10.41 -11.35
N TRP A 61 6.66 9.72 -10.30
CA TRP A 61 6.40 10.08 -8.91
C TRP A 61 6.88 11.50 -8.61
N THR A 62 8.12 11.82 -8.98
CA THR A 62 8.74 13.14 -8.77
C THR A 62 7.98 14.22 -9.52
N THR A 63 7.64 13.96 -10.79
CA THR A 63 6.87 14.89 -11.63
C THR A 63 5.50 15.18 -11.03
N ARG A 64 4.78 14.16 -10.55
CA ARG A 64 3.49 14.33 -9.89
C ARG A 64 3.61 15.07 -8.56
N PHE A 65 4.60 14.72 -7.75
CA PHE A 65 4.85 15.40 -6.48
C PHE A 65 5.05 16.89 -6.71
N LEU A 66 6.01 17.30 -7.55
CA LEU A 66 6.30 18.71 -7.79
C LEU A 66 5.08 19.49 -8.33
N ARG A 67 4.35 18.89 -9.28
CA ARG A 67 3.16 19.51 -9.88
C ARG A 67 2.00 19.63 -8.90
N ASP A 68 1.61 18.52 -8.28
CA ASP A 68 0.37 18.45 -7.50
C ASP A 68 0.56 19.06 -6.10
N TRP A 69 1.75 18.90 -5.50
CA TRP A 69 2.10 19.56 -4.24
C TRP A 69 2.18 21.09 -4.42
N GLY A 70 2.78 21.58 -5.50
CA GLY A 70 2.83 23.02 -5.78
C GLY A 70 1.47 23.64 -6.12
N ALA A 71 0.55 22.84 -6.65
CA ALA A 71 -0.82 23.26 -6.93
C ALA A 71 -1.76 23.19 -5.71
N ALA A 72 -1.41 22.42 -4.68
CA ALA A 72 -2.23 22.29 -3.48
C ALA A 72 -2.45 23.65 -2.79
N ARG A 73 -3.69 23.92 -2.38
CA ARG A 73 -4.09 25.18 -1.71
C ARG A 73 -4.67 24.96 -0.32
N SER A 74 -4.99 23.72 0.02
CA SER A 74 -5.50 23.33 1.33
C SER A 74 -4.78 22.10 1.87
N THR A 75 -4.90 21.88 3.18
CA THR A 75 -4.41 20.67 3.83
C THR A 75 -5.05 19.41 3.24
N HIS A 76 -6.33 19.48 2.84
CA HIS A 76 -7.02 18.36 2.21
C HIS A 76 -6.38 17.99 0.86
N ASP A 77 -6.02 18.99 0.05
CA ASP A 77 -5.31 18.76 -1.21
C ASP A 77 -3.95 18.10 -0.96
N GLN A 78 -3.20 18.58 0.04
CA GLN A 78 -1.92 18.00 0.41
C GLN A 78 -2.05 16.54 0.88
N MET A 79 -3.07 16.21 1.69
CA MET A 79 -3.37 14.83 2.08
C MET A 79 -3.61 13.96 0.84
N ARG A 80 -4.44 14.44 -0.09
CA ARG A 80 -4.76 13.71 -1.31
C ARG A 80 -3.52 13.43 -2.16
N VAL A 81 -2.64 14.43 -2.31
CA VAL A 81 -1.36 14.26 -3.01
C VAL A 81 -0.51 13.16 -2.36
N LEU A 82 -0.37 13.15 -1.03
CA LEU A 82 0.40 12.11 -0.33
C LEU A 82 -0.20 10.71 -0.52
N VAL A 83 -1.53 10.58 -0.50
CA VAL A 83 -2.22 9.31 -0.75
C VAL A 83 -1.97 8.82 -2.17
N ASP A 84 -2.12 9.69 -3.17
CA ASP A 84 -1.90 9.35 -4.58
C ASP A 84 -0.44 8.95 -4.85
N LEU A 85 0.51 9.64 -4.22
CA LEU A 85 1.94 9.32 -4.30
C LEU A 85 2.28 8.00 -3.60
N ARG A 86 1.64 7.72 -2.46
CA ARG A 86 1.78 6.43 -1.77
C ARG A 86 1.30 5.28 -2.65
N ALA A 87 0.22 5.46 -3.41
CA ALA A 87 -0.25 4.44 -4.34
C ALA A 87 0.80 4.12 -5.43
N LEU A 88 1.50 5.12 -5.96
CA LEU A 88 2.61 4.90 -6.91
C LEU A 88 3.77 4.12 -6.28
N LEU A 89 4.15 4.44 -5.04
CA LEU A 89 5.18 3.67 -4.31
C LEU A 89 4.71 2.24 -4.03
N GLY A 90 3.40 2.04 -3.79
CA GLY A 90 2.79 0.73 -3.71
C GLY A 90 2.99 -0.08 -5.01
N ARG A 91 2.79 0.53 -6.18
CA ARG A 91 3.05 -0.13 -7.49
C ARG A 91 4.52 -0.51 -7.65
N ARG A 92 5.42 0.38 -7.22
CA ARG A 92 6.86 0.12 -7.21
C ARG A 92 7.21 -1.12 -6.39
N LEU A 93 6.64 -1.21 -5.19
CA LEU A 93 6.83 -2.32 -4.27
C LEU A 93 6.17 -3.61 -4.79
N GLN A 94 5.00 -3.52 -5.43
CA GLN A 94 4.34 -4.67 -6.07
C GLN A 94 5.24 -5.32 -7.13
N LEU A 95 5.92 -4.52 -7.97
CA LEU A 95 6.86 -5.02 -8.96
C LEU A 95 8.10 -5.66 -8.30
N ALA A 96 8.62 -5.06 -7.23
CA ALA A 96 9.77 -5.62 -6.49
C ALA A 96 9.46 -6.96 -5.82
N ARG A 97 8.21 -7.13 -5.35
CA ARG A 97 7.73 -8.34 -4.64
C ARG A 97 7.08 -9.37 -5.56
N HIS A 98 7.24 -9.23 -6.87
CA HIS A 98 6.52 -10.04 -7.84
C HIS A 98 6.86 -11.54 -7.68
N PRO A 99 5.87 -12.44 -7.52
CA PRO A 99 6.13 -13.86 -7.22
C PRO A 99 6.91 -14.58 -8.32
N GLY A 100 6.81 -14.11 -9.57
CA GLY A 100 7.57 -14.63 -10.70
C GLY A 100 9.06 -14.25 -10.71
N LEU A 101 9.57 -13.47 -9.75
CA LEU A 101 11.01 -13.21 -9.59
C LEU A 101 11.67 -14.27 -8.68
N PRO A 102 12.96 -14.60 -8.90
CA PRO A 102 13.70 -15.43 -7.97
C PRO A 102 13.85 -14.73 -6.62
N GLN A 103 13.84 -15.49 -5.53
CA GLN A 103 13.75 -14.97 -4.17
C GLN A 103 14.87 -13.96 -3.84
N GLU A 104 16.12 -14.26 -4.18
CA GLU A 104 17.25 -13.36 -3.90
C GLU A 104 17.08 -11.97 -4.52
N PHE A 105 16.46 -11.90 -5.71
CA PHE A 105 16.18 -10.64 -6.39
C PHE A 105 15.00 -9.91 -5.77
N ARG A 106 13.95 -10.64 -5.35
CA ARG A 106 12.83 -10.04 -4.63
C ARG A 106 13.32 -9.39 -3.34
N ASP A 107 14.14 -10.09 -2.57
CA ASP A 107 14.65 -9.61 -1.29
C ASP A 107 15.54 -8.36 -1.50
N ALA A 108 16.44 -8.39 -2.49
CA ALA A 108 17.28 -7.25 -2.81
C ALA A 108 16.48 -6.03 -3.30
N LEU A 109 15.50 -6.24 -4.18
CA LEU A 109 14.65 -5.17 -4.71
C LEU A 109 13.72 -4.61 -3.63
N GLU A 110 13.08 -5.47 -2.83
CA GLU A 110 12.21 -5.06 -1.72
C GLU A 110 12.99 -4.24 -0.70
N HIS A 111 14.21 -4.67 -0.36
CA HIS A 111 15.08 -3.91 0.54
C HIS A 111 15.46 -2.55 -0.03
N ALA A 112 15.89 -2.48 -1.30
CA ALA A 112 16.26 -1.23 -1.95
C ALA A 112 15.07 -0.25 -2.04
N VAL A 113 13.90 -0.73 -2.49
CA VAL A 113 12.67 0.07 -2.57
C VAL A 113 12.24 0.55 -1.18
N GLY A 114 12.30 -0.32 -0.17
CA GLY A 114 11.97 0.06 1.21
C GLY A 114 12.90 1.13 1.77
N SER A 115 14.20 1.03 1.49
CA SER A 115 15.19 2.02 1.92
C SER A 115 15.00 3.36 1.22
N ASP A 116 14.68 3.37 -0.07
CA ASP A 116 14.32 4.59 -0.79
C ASP A 116 13.08 5.27 -0.21
N ILE A 117 12.03 4.50 0.11
CA ILE A 117 10.78 5.04 0.66
C ILE A 117 11.02 5.69 2.03
N ARG A 118 11.82 5.05 2.90
CA ARG A 118 12.22 5.62 4.19
C ARG A 118 13.00 6.93 3.99
N ARG A 119 13.97 6.94 3.07
CA ARG A 119 14.74 8.14 2.76
C ARG A 119 13.87 9.28 2.24
N MET A 120 12.91 9.00 1.35
CA MET A 120 11.99 10.01 0.85
C MET A 120 11.12 10.61 1.96
N GLN A 121 10.63 9.78 2.89
CA GLN A 121 9.90 10.26 4.07
C GLN A 121 10.78 11.21 4.91
N ASP A 122 12.01 10.78 5.21
CA ASP A 122 12.96 11.59 5.98
C ASP A 122 13.28 12.92 5.30
N ASP A 123 13.48 12.91 3.97
CA ASP A 123 13.82 14.11 3.20
C ASP A 123 12.63 15.10 3.20
N LEU A 124 11.39 14.63 3.08
CA LEU A 124 10.18 15.48 3.19
C LEU A 124 10.04 16.12 4.58
N GLU A 125 10.30 15.37 5.65
CA GLU A 125 10.26 15.89 7.02
C GLU A 125 11.38 16.89 7.30
N LYS A 126 12.59 16.63 6.77
CA LYS A 126 13.75 17.53 6.92
C LYS A 126 13.54 18.85 6.19
N GLU A 127 13.04 18.83 4.95
CA GLU A 127 12.80 20.06 4.19
C GLU A 127 11.72 20.93 4.85
N THR A 128 10.68 20.31 5.42
CA THR A 128 9.67 21.00 6.25
C THR A 128 10.29 21.64 7.49
N THR A 129 11.26 20.96 8.11
CA THR A 129 11.96 21.46 9.30
C THR A 129 12.89 22.64 8.96
N ARG A 130 13.57 22.58 7.80
CA ARG A 130 14.56 23.56 7.36
C ARG A 130 13.94 24.89 6.88
N ALA A 131 12.74 24.87 6.31
CA ALA A 131 12.12 26.05 5.70
C ALA A 131 11.75 27.18 6.69
N VAL A 132 11.79 26.93 8.00
CA VAL A 132 11.23 27.80 9.03
C VAL A 132 12.25 28.09 10.15
N ALA A 133 13.24 28.93 9.86
CA ALA A 133 14.24 29.36 10.83
C ALA A 133 13.98 30.76 11.44
N GLY A 134 12.81 31.39 11.19
CA GLY A 134 12.66 32.85 11.39
C GLY A 134 11.59 33.38 12.35
N ALA A 135 10.43 32.73 12.56
CA ALA A 135 9.33 33.34 13.32
C ALA A 135 8.40 32.34 14.04
N HIS A 136 7.89 32.69 15.23
CA HIS A 136 6.95 31.86 16.01
C HIS A 136 5.68 31.45 15.26
N SER A 137 5.13 32.32 14.39
CA SER A 137 3.95 31.99 13.58
C SER A 137 4.23 30.87 12.57
N GLN A 138 5.47 30.74 12.11
CA GLN A 138 5.86 29.70 11.16
C GLN A 138 6.08 28.35 11.87
N ARG A 139 6.41 28.34 13.17
CA ARG A 139 6.59 27.10 13.96
C ARG A 139 5.29 26.28 14.05
N ASN A 140 4.15 26.94 14.30
CA ASN A 140 2.85 26.25 14.34
C ASN A 140 2.47 25.67 12.97
N GLU A 141 2.82 26.35 11.87
CA GLU A 141 2.58 25.86 10.51
C GLU A 141 3.46 24.65 10.18
N GLN A 142 4.74 24.71 10.58
CA GLN A 142 5.68 23.60 10.49
C GLN A 142 5.17 22.37 11.26
N GLU A 143 4.73 22.53 12.51
CA GLU A 143 4.20 21.42 13.32
C GLU A 143 2.97 20.78 12.68
N ARG A 144 2.06 21.59 12.11
CA ARG A 144 0.90 21.08 11.36
C ARG A 144 1.33 20.30 10.12
N MET A 145 2.33 20.80 9.38
CA MET A 145 2.85 20.10 8.20
C MET A 145 3.55 18.79 8.57
N LEU A 146 4.36 18.78 9.64
CA LEU A 146 4.98 17.54 10.14
C LEU A 146 3.92 16.54 10.61
N HIS A 147 2.89 17.01 11.31
CA HIS A 147 1.77 16.17 11.72
C HIS A 147 1.04 15.58 10.51
N LEU A 148 0.83 16.38 9.45
CA LEU A 148 0.24 15.94 8.19
C LEU A 148 1.07 14.83 7.53
N LEU A 149 2.38 15.04 7.38
CA LEU A 149 3.31 14.10 6.76
C LEU A 149 3.41 12.79 7.54
N ARG A 150 3.42 12.85 8.88
CA ARG A 150 3.50 11.64 9.73
C ARG A 150 2.18 10.86 9.74
N SER A 151 1.06 11.56 9.84
CA SER A 151 -0.27 10.94 9.76
C SER A 151 -0.53 10.33 8.38
N ASN A 152 0.12 10.87 7.34
CA ASN A 152 0.09 10.36 5.98
C ASN A 152 1.46 9.85 5.51
N SER A 153 2.18 9.11 6.36
CA SER A 153 3.52 8.62 6.04
C SER A 153 3.60 7.76 4.77
N LEU A 154 4.62 7.99 3.94
CA LEU A 154 4.92 7.14 2.79
C LEU A 154 5.34 5.73 3.23
N THR A 155 5.92 5.59 4.43
CA THR A 155 6.42 4.31 4.96
C THR A 155 5.33 3.34 5.38
N ALA A 156 4.08 3.78 5.52
CA ALA A 156 2.96 2.93 5.93
C ALA A 156 2.78 1.67 5.06
N ILE A 157 3.18 1.74 3.78
CA ILE A 157 3.11 0.61 2.84
C ILE A 157 4.15 -0.49 3.09
N LEU A 158 5.15 -0.20 3.92
CA LEU A 158 6.21 -1.14 4.29
C LEU A 158 5.84 -1.97 5.52
N GLU A 159 4.77 -1.61 6.23
CA GLU A 159 4.34 -2.31 7.42
C GLU A 159 3.99 -3.78 7.10
N PRO A 160 4.37 -4.73 7.97
CA PRO A 160 4.09 -6.14 7.76
C PRO A 160 2.58 -6.37 7.66
N GLY A 161 2.15 -7.05 6.61
CA GLY A 161 0.73 -7.33 6.35
C GLY A 161 -0.06 -6.17 5.74
N PHE A 162 0.59 -5.06 5.34
CA PHE A 162 -0.10 -3.98 4.65
C PHE A 162 -0.73 -4.48 3.32
N PRO A 163 -2.04 -4.31 3.10
CA PRO A 163 -2.72 -4.82 1.91
C PRO A 163 -2.46 -3.91 0.70
N LEU A 164 -1.32 -4.07 0.01
CA LEU A 164 -0.96 -3.23 -1.16
C LEU A 164 -2.07 -3.14 -2.21
N GLY A 165 -2.85 -4.21 -2.40
CA GLY A 165 -3.99 -4.24 -3.32
C GLY A 165 -5.04 -3.15 -3.05
N SER A 166 -5.25 -2.76 -1.78
CA SER A 166 -6.23 -1.73 -1.43
C SER A 166 -5.84 -0.33 -1.91
N LEU A 167 -4.56 -0.10 -2.23
CA LEU A 167 -4.09 1.17 -2.81
C LEU A 167 -4.46 1.32 -4.28
N PHE A 168 -4.80 0.21 -4.95
CA PHE A 168 -5.00 0.16 -6.40
C PHE A 168 -6.47 0.07 -6.78
N THR A 169 -7.33 -0.34 -5.85
CA THR A 169 -8.77 -0.43 -6.07
C THR A 169 -9.43 0.87 -5.60
N PRO A 170 -9.99 1.69 -6.50
CA PRO A 170 -10.82 2.82 -6.09
C PRO A 170 -12.10 2.27 -5.45
N GLY A 171 -12.22 2.35 -4.12
CA GLY A 171 -13.50 2.17 -3.43
C GLY A 171 -13.62 1.06 -2.38
N THR A 172 -12.56 0.37 -1.94
CA THR A 172 -12.66 -0.51 -0.77
C THR A 172 -12.03 0.15 0.45
N ASN A 173 -12.84 0.90 1.20
CA ASN A 173 -12.61 1.05 2.64
C ASN A 173 -12.43 -0.37 3.20
N PRO A 174 -11.32 -0.73 3.88
CA PRO A 174 -11.24 -2.02 4.52
C PRO A 174 -12.33 -2.05 5.59
N ALA A 175 -13.43 -2.76 5.30
CA ALA A 175 -14.35 -3.15 6.34
C ALA A 175 -13.52 -3.92 7.38
N PRO A 176 -13.66 -3.63 8.69
CA PRO A 176 -13.02 -4.46 9.69
C PRO A 176 -13.47 -5.90 9.44
N SER A 177 -12.51 -6.82 9.36
CA SER A 177 -12.77 -8.24 9.16
C SER A 177 -13.54 -8.77 10.36
N THR A 178 -14.87 -8.64 10.37
CA THR A 178 -15.72 -9.50 11.18
C THR A 178 -15.70 -10.87 10.53
N THR A 179 -14.79 -11.71 11.04
CA THR A 179 -14.79 -13.15 10.83
C THR A 179 -16.21 -13.69 11.06
N PRO A 180 -16.81 -14.45 10.13
CA PRO A 180 -18.04 -15.16 10.42
C PRO A 180 -17.70 -16.31 11.37
N LEU A 181 -18.02 -16.15 12.65
CA LEU A 181 -18.02 -17.27 13.58
C LEU A 181 -19.30 -18.08 13.34
N ALA A 182 -19.14 -19.23 12.68
CA ALA A 182 -20.08 -20.33 12.77
C ALA A 182 -19.26 -21.64 12.77
N PRO A 183 -19.69 -22.73 13.44
CA PRO A 183 -21.03 -22.99 13.95
C PRO A 183 -21.06 -23.45 15.44
N ALA A 184 -22.17 -23.23 16.13
CA ALA A 184 -22.53 -24.06 17.27
C ALA A 184 -23.85 -24.76 16.94
N SER A 185 -23.77 -26.05 16.64
CA SER A 185 -24.93 -26.92 16.52
C SER A 185 -25.75 -26.91 17.82
N PRO A 186 -27.09 -26.87 17.77
CA PRO A 186 -27.94 -26.82 18.95
C PRO A 186 -28.01 -28.19 19.64
N ALA A 187 -27.77 -28.20 20.95
CA ALA A 187 -28.01 -29.35 21.82
C ALA A 187 -29.54 -29.59 22.01
N PRO A 188 -29.98 -30.82 22.35
CA PRO A 188 -31.37 -31.22 22.27
C PRO A 188 -32.24 -30.71 23.43
N LEU A 189 -33.53 -30.54 23.10
CA LEU A 189 -34.66 -30.12 23.94
C LEU A 189 -34.82 -30.96 25.24
N PRO A 190 -35.20 -30.33 26.37
CA PRO A 190 -36.03 -30.97 27.40
C PRO A 190 -37.53 -30.60 27.24
N PRO A 191 -38.47 -31.45 27.70
CA PRO A 191 -39.90 -31.30 27.46
C PRO A 191 -40.63 -30.36 28.43
N ALA A 192 -41.81 -29.95 27.96
CA ALA A 192 -42.82 -29.02 28.47
C ALA A 192 -43.11 -28.98 29.98
N ALA A 193 -43.32 -27.76 30.49
CA ALA A 193 -44.46 -27.42 31.36
C ALA A 193 -44.57 -25.89 31.55
N GLY A 194 -45.80 -25.37 31.52
CA GLY A 194 -46.14 -24.14 32.25
C GLY A 194 -46.49 -22.93 31.38
N ALA A 195 -47.80 -22.69 31.28
CA ALA A 195 -48.42 -21.55 30.62
C ALA A 195 -48.23 -20.22 31.38
N GLY A 196 -48.37 -19.11 30.63
CA GLY A 196 -48.57 -17.76 31.15
C GLY A 196 -47.27 -16.99 31.44
N GLN A 197 -47.18 -15.67 31.32
CA GLN A 197 -48.08 -14.63 30.84
C GLN A 197 -47.20 -13.37 30.68
N ILE A 198 -47.33 -12.71 29.53
CA ILE A 198 -47.34 -11.25 29.30
C ILE A 198 -46.31 -10.36 30.06
N ARG A 199 -45.34 -9.88 29.27
CA ARG A 199 -44.78 -8.51 29.13
C ARG A 199 -44.89 -7.48 30.27
N ARG A 200 -43.73 -6.82 30.43
CA ARG A 200 -43.44 -5.41 30.79
C ARG A 200 -43.50 -5.03 32.28
N ARG A 201 -42.32 -4.74 32.85
CA ARG A 201 -41.85 -3.42 33.32
C ARG A 201 -40.51 -3.59 34.05
N SER A 202 -39.47 -2.89 33.61
CA SER A 202 -38.92 -1.69 34.28
C SER A 202 -38.01 -2.03 35.46
N ILE A 203 -36.71 -1.77 35.33
CA ILE A 203 -35.90 -1.28 36.44
C ILE A 203 -35.02 -0.14 35.92
N VAL A 204 -35.41 1.05 36.33
CA VAL A 204 -34.64 2.29 36.38
C VAL A 204 -33.71 2.22 37.59
N LEU A 205 -32.59 2.92 37.47
CA LEU A 205 -31.57 3.27 38.47
C LEU A 205 -31.99 3.29 39.94
N ASP A 206 -31.03 2.90 40.79
CA ASP A 206 -30.84 3.32 42.19
C ASP A 206 -29.32 3.17 42.45
N LEU A 207 -28.44 4.17 42.37
CA LEU A 207 -28.16 5.36 43.20
C LEU A 207 -28.26 5.15 44.71
N GLY A 208 -27.11 4.97 45.39
CA GLY A 208 -27.04 5.19 46.84
C GLY A 208 -25.84 4.54 47.53
N GLU A 209 -24.64 5.12 47.37
CA GLU A 209 -23.61 5.02 48.41
C GLU A 209 -24.02 5.87 49.62
N GLN A 210 -23.85 5.36 50.84
CA GLN A 210 -23.20 6.04 51.98
C GLN A 210 -22.96 5.03 53.12
N HIS A 211 -21.70 4.82 53.49
CA HIS A 211 -21.27 4.99 54.89
C HIS A 211 -19.75 5.16 55.01
#